data_AF-A0A1K2DWM5-F1
#
_entry.id   AF-A0A1K2DWM5-F1
#
_cell.length_a   1.000
_cell.length_b   1.000
_cell.length_c   1.000
_cell.angle_alpha   90.00
_cell.angle_beta   90.00
_cell.angle_gamma   90.00
#
_symmetry.space_group_name_H-M   'P 1'
#
loop_
_entity.id
_entity.type
_entity.pdbx_description
1 polymer ?
#
loop_
_entity_poly.entity_id
_entity_poly.type
_entity_poly.pdbx_seq_one_letter_code
_entity_poly.pdbx_strand_id
1 'polypeptide(L)'
;MTPHRATRPKRTSKTTRKPKNTSPPYIYGTIPDDTFGAKSDPPELHGPQAPHLITDRRFAYLINNPDLYAAADTLPGPRPVGRPPHHPPVIYLIFLCSISVFGSARATAAHFQDEDWWKRIRSAIRTHLGDEAADALRPTGPTRSNWNHYFRRHLKPAHDKIRDISSDLWVEQALAHGMLCETSKRTSRVRPERQQVLHGDATVARPPSGHSGHETVDKRTGEIRQHRVDEDAGICIEGGGKQVYGNKFLSTAVRLAATPHSRVILALESIRHKSVKEDPDRESEGVALVAMVKRILKRAHGTKAVTYDAALRGKHRAPLIAEGLVVFTPQHDGLTPQSLLRHKDGPCSHDLYVAEGRVCERRFIDGNETLYTPLPVEELECRDGKNSTRFYHRITIPCPTKTHQLRIRVDETDEDRQVDPKTKKQRFNRTEHLRQVPPSTPAGRRLKGFRQDSESIHSRFDQAYPHERVPAYGARGALLIYLGYAWLNNSITRALNALHS
;
A
#
# COMPACT_ATOMS: atom_id res chain seq x y z
N MET A 1 7.17 52.05 17.55
CA MET A 1 8.14 50.97 17.29
C MET A 1 7.38 49.71 16.89
N THR A 2 7.41 49.40 15.60
CA THR A 2 6.60 48.36 14.95
C THR A 2 7.36 47.02 14.98
N PRO A 3 6.73 45.86 15.22
CA PRO A 3 7.45 44.59 15.28
C PRO A 3 7.82 44.11 13.87
N HIS A 4 9.09 43.77 13.67
CA HIS A 4 9.58 43.17 12.43
C HIS A 4 8.93 41.79 12.20
N ARG A 5 8.17 41.69 11.12
CA ARG A 5 7.57 40.45 10.60
C ARG A 5 8.68 39.57 10.01
N ALA A 6 8.97 38.44 10.65
CA ALA A 6 9.90 37.45 10.13
C ALA A 6 9.44 36.97 8.74
N THR A 7 10.24 37.24 7.73
CA THR A 7 10.04 36.81 6.35
C THR A 7 10.19 35.29 6.26
N ARG A 8 9.12 34.60 5.85
CA ARG A 8 9.15 33.18 5.46
C ARG A 8 10.25 32.97 4.39
N PRO A 9 11.07 31.90 4.48
CA PRO A 9 12.01 31.59 3.43
C PRO A 9 11.24 31.32 2.13
N LYS A 10 11.62 32.02 1.05
CA LYS A 10 11.14 31.79 -0.31
C LYS A 10 11.38 30.32 -0.65
N ARG A 11 10.32 29.60 -1.01
CA ARG A 11 10.40 28.28 -1.66
C ARG A 11 11.32 28.42 -2.88
N THR A 12 12.52 27.86 -2.79
CA THR A 12 13.42 27.73 -3.93
C THR A 12 12.70 26.90 -5.00
N SER A 13 12.70 27.42 -6.22
CA SER A 13 12.05 26.82 -7.37
C SER A 13 12.54 25.39 -7.57
N LYS A 14 11.58 24.49 -7.81
CA LYS A 14 11.81 23.09 -8.14
C LYS A 14 12.63 23.02 -9.43
N THR A 15 13.90 22.68 -9.36
CA THR A 15 14.61 22.09 -10.48
C THR A 15 14.19 20.63 -10.58
N THR A 16 13.02 20.40 -11.18
CA THR A 16 12.69 19.10 -11.77
C THR A 16 13.78 18.80 -12.79
N ARG A 17 14.64 17.83 -12.46
CA ARG A 17 15.56 17.23 -13.43
C ARG A 17 14.68 16.74 -14.58
N LYS A 18 14.80 17.37 -15.75
CA LYS A 18 14.09 16.92 -16.96
C LYS A 18 14.40 15.42 -17.14
N PRO A 19 13.40 14.55 -17.36
CA PRO A 19 13.68 13.16 -17.69
C PRO A 19 14.62 13.16 -18.90
N LYS A 20 15.67 12.34 -18.86
CA LYS A 20 16.51 12.09 -20.04
C LYS A 20 15.59 11.47 -21.09
N ASN A 21 15.10 12.31 -21.99
CA ASN A 21 14.25 11.91 -23.10
C ASN A 21 15.16 11.39 -24.23
N THR A 22 15.88 10.30 -23.95
CA THR A 22 16.48 9.50 -25.02
C THR A 22 15.38 8.61 -25.52
N SER A 23 14.81 8.93 -26.68
CA SER A 23 13.88 8.05 -27.38
C SER A 23 14.48 6.64 -27.42
N PRO A 24 13.67 5.58 -27.22
CA PRO A 24 14.17 4.21 -27.30
C PRO A 24 14.87 3.99 -28.66
N PRO A 25 15.91 3.15 -28.74
CA PRO A 25 16.61 2.87 -29.99
C PRO A 25 15.80 1.98 -30.95
N TYR A 26 14.46 1.99 -30.83
CA TYR A 26 13.52 1.21 -31.61
C TYR A 26 12.23 2.00 -31.81
N ILE A 27 11.51 1.67 -32.88
CA ILE A 27 10.17 2.20 -33.13
C ILE A 27 9.16 1.25 -32.48
N TYR A 28 8.25 1.83 -31.69
CA TYR A 28 7.12 1.10 -31.12
C TYR A 28 5.85 1.44 -31.90
N GLY A 29 5.20 0.42 -32.46
CA GLY A 29 4.00 0.57 -33.28
C GLY A 29 2.76 1.01 -32.50
N THR A 30 1.71 1.36 -33.22
CA THR A 30 0.40 1.72 -32.64
C THR A 30 -0.16 0.58 -31.80
N ILE A 31 -0.68 0.90 -30.62
CA ILE A 31 -1.37 -0.07 -29.77
C ILE A 31 -2.73 -0.41 -30.41
N PRO A 32 -3.03 -1.69 -30.69
CA PRO A 32 -4.31 -2.09 -31.25
C PRO A 32 -5.44 -1.96 -30.24
N ASP A 33 -6.66 -1.76 -30.74
CA ASP A 33 -7.87 -1.89 -29.94
C ASP A 33 -8.12 -3.38 -29.67
N ASP A 34 -8.26 -3.76 -28.40
CA ASP A 34 -8.34 -5.16 -28.00
C ASP A 34 -9.01 -5.36 -26.63
N THR A 35 -8.85 -6.54 -26.02
CA THR A 35 -9.45 -6.88 -24.70
C THR A 35 -9.11 -5.87 -23.59
N PHE A 36 -7.98 -5.15 -23.70
CA PHE A 36 -7.54 -4.15 -22.74
C PHE A 36 -8.11 -2.76 -22.97
N GLY A 37 -8.93 -2.60 -24.03
CA GLY A 37 -9.68 -1.41 -24.36
C GLY A 37 -9.21 -0.68 -25.60
N ALA A 38 -10.05 0.26 -26.05
CA ALA A 38 -9.78 1.11 -27.20
C ALA A 38 -9.31 2.50 -26.77
N LYS A 39 -8.64 3.23 -27.67
CA LYS A 39 -8.24 4.63 -27.38
C LYS A 39 -9.44 5.54 -27.13
N SER A 40 -10.61 5.20 -27.68
CA SER A 40 -11.88 5.90 -27.52
C SER A 40 -12.65 5.56 -26.24
N ASP A 41 -12.16 4.62 -25.42
CA ASP A 41 -12.82 4.26 -24.16
C ASP A 41 -12.95 5.51 -23.26
N PRO A 42 -14.14 5.78 -22.69
CA PRO A 42 -14.32 6.91 -21.79
C PRO A 42 -13.48 6.73 -20.52
N PRO A 43 -13.01 7.84 -19.91
CA PRO A 43 -12.35 7.77 -18.62
C PRO A 43 -13.34 7.26 -17.55
N GLU A 44 -12.79 6.65 -16.50
CA GLU A 44 -13.62 6.21 -15.37
C GLU A 44 -14.22 7.43 -14.67
N LEU A 45 -15.52 7.38 -14.37
CA LEU A 45 -16.22 8.46 -13.68
C LEU A 45 -15.64 8.68 -12.28
N HIS A 46 -15.38 9.94 -11.95
CA HIS A 46 -14.99 10.29 -10.60
C HIS A 46 -16.18 10.12 -9.65
N GLY A 47 -15.96 9.38 -8.56
CA GLY A 47 -16.93 9.32 -7.47
C GLY A 47 -17.09 10.67 -6.77
N PRO A 48 -18.18 10.86 -6.02
CA PRO A 48 -18.41 12.06 -5.22
C PRO A 48 -17.26 12.33 -4.24
N GLN A 49 -17.00 13.61 -4.00
CA GLN A 49 -16.01 14.04 -3.02
C GLN A 49 -16.49 13.67 -1.61
N ALA A 50 -15.56 13.21 -0.77
CA ALA A 50 -15.88 12.87 0.60
C ALA A 50 -16.10 14.13 1.46
N PRO A 51 -17.24 14.23 2.18
CA PRO A 51 -17.52 15.38 3.03
C PRO A 51 -16.52 15.44 4.19
N HIS A 52 -16.20 16.65 4.64
CA HIS A 52 -15.34 16.83 5.81
C HIS A 52 -16.04 16.30 7.09
N LEU A 53 -15.29 15.58 7.92
CA LEU A 53 -15.75 15.12 9.23
C LEU A 53 -15.02 15.89 10.33
N ILE A 54 -15.79 16.59 11.15
CA ILE A 54 -15.28 17.31 12.32
C ILE A 54 -14.75 16.35 13.39
N THR A 55 -13.91 16.88 14.29
CA THR A 55 -13.24 16.13 15.36
C THR A 55 -14.21 15.30 16.19
N ASP A 56 -15.33 15.87 16.64
CA ASP A 56 -16.35 15.19 17.43
C ASP A 56 -16.90 13.94 16.76
N ARG A 57 -17.24 14.02 15.47
CA ARG A 57 -17.78 12.87 14.72
C ARG A 57 -16.73 11.80 14.53
N ARG A 58 -15.49 12.19 14.17
CA ARG A 58 -14.36 11.26 14.01
C ARG A 58 -14.09 10.50 15.31
N PHE A 59 -14.11 11.20 16.44
CA PHE A 59 -13.93 10.59 17.76
C PHE A 59 -15.09 9.66 18.12
N ALA A 60 -16.34 10.09 17.90
CA ALA A 60 -17.52 9.28 18.17
C ALA A 60 -17.51 7.98 17.37
N TYR A 61 -17.15 8.02 16.07
CA TYR A 61 -17.05 6.81 15.25
C TYR A 61 -15.94 5.87 15.76
N LEU A 62 -14.80 6.42 16.20
CA LEU A 62 -13.72 5.63 16.77
C LEU A 62 -14.13 4.89 18.05
N ILE A 63 -14.70 5.59 19.02
CA ILE A 63 -14.99 4.98 20.33
C ILE A 63 -16.19 4.02 20.28
N ASN A 64 -17.06 4.11 19.27
CA ASN A 64 -18.19 3.20 19.10
C ASN A 64 -17.90 2.06 18.11
N ASN A 65 -16.64 1.84 17.76
CA ASN A 65 -16.27 0.70 16.92
C ASN A 65 -16.10 -0.56 17.79
N PRO A 66 -16.98 -1.58 17.69
CA PRO A 66 -16.90 -2.79 18.51
C PRO A 66 -15.60 -3.58 18.29
N ASP A 67 -15.04 -3.56 17.07
CA ASP A 67 -13.82 -4.31 16.75
C ASP A 67 -12.61 -3.76 17.53
N LEU A 68 -12.63 -2.48 17.91
CA LEU A 68 -11.59 -1.89 18.74
C LEU A 68 -11.58 -2.51 20.15
N TYR A 69 -12.75 -2.85 20.69
CA TYR A 69 -12.89 -3.52 21.98
C TYR A 69 -12.43 -4.97 21.90
N ALA A 70 -12.80 -5.68 20.81
CA ALA A 70 -12.32 -7.03 20.55
C ALA A 70 -10.79 -7.08 20.43
N ALA A 71 -10.17 -6.12 19.72
CA ALA A 71 -8.73 -6.02 19.62
C ALA A 71 -8.07 -5.76 21.00
N ALA A 72 -8.69 -4.91 21.81
CA ALA A 72 -8.19 -4.58 23.14
C ALA A 72 -8.23 -5.76 24.12
N ASP A 73 -9.22 -6.64 24.01
CA ASP A 73 -9.35 -7.83 24.87
C ASP A 73 -8.18 -8.82 24.68
N THR A 74 -7.55 -8.79 23.50
CA THR A 74 -6.36 -9.60 23.25
C THR A 74 -5.09 -9.04 23.92
N LEU A 75 -5.11 -7.81 24.43
CA LEU A 75 -3.96 -7.23 25.10
C LEU A 75 -3.77 -7.82 26.51
N PRO A 76 -2.52 -7.98 26.97
CA PRO A 76 -2.27 -8.51 28.30
C PRO A 76 -2.94 -7.62 29.35
N GLY A 77 -3.83 -8.22 30.15
CA GLY A 77 -4.45 -7.59 31.31
C GLY A 77 -3.45 -7.27 32.44
N PRO A 78 -3.92 -6.68 33.55
CA PRO A 78 -3.09 -6.43 34.72
C PRO A 78 -2.40 -7.73 35.17
N ARG A 79 -1.07 -7.68 35.37
CA ARG A 79 -0.31 -8.81 35.90
C ARG A 79 -0.56 -8.94 37.41
N PRO A 80 -0.52 -10.16 37.98
CA PRO A 80 -0.71 -10.38 39.41
C PRO A 80 0.42 -9.77 40.27
N VAL A 81 1.58 -9.48 39.67
CA VAL A 81 2.74 -8.85 40.31
C VAL A 81 3.07 -7.50 39.66
N GLY A 82 3.31 -6.50 40.51
CA GLY A 82 3.58 -5.12 40.14
C GLY A 82 2.36 -4.20 40.28
N ARG A 83 2.57 -2.88 40.11
CA ARG A 83 1.46 -1.91 40.16
C ARG A 83 0.59 -2.08 38.91
N PRO A 84 -0.72 -2.38 39.06
CA PRO A 84 -1.60 -2.53 37.92
C PRO A 84 -1.72 -1.20 37.14
N PRO A 85 -1.97 -1.25 35.82
CA PRO A 85 -2.30 -0.06 35.05
C PRO A 85 -3.48 0.69 35.65
N HIS A 86 -3.47 2.02 35.54
CA HIS A 86 -4.53 2.87 36.12
C HIS A 86 -5.89 2.72 35.43
N HIS A 87 -5.90 2.21 34.20
CA HIS A 87 -7.06 2.02 33.34
C HIS A 87 -6.93 0.67 32.60
N PRO A 88 -8.05 0.08 32.15
CA PRO A 88 -8.00 -1.16 31.39
C PRO A 88 -7.34 -0.96 30.01
N PRO A 89 -6.83 -2.04 29.36
CA PRO A 89 -6.13 -1.96 28.08
C PRO A 89 -6.88 -1.21 26.97
N VAL A 90 -8.20 -1.37 26.91
CA VAL A 90 -9.06 -0.71 25.92
C VAL A 90 -8.96 0.82 25.96
N ILE A 91 -8.84 1.42 27.14
CA ILE A 91 -8.70 2.87 27.27
C ILE A 91 -7.39 3.34 26.65
N TYR A 92 -6.32 2.56 26.79
CA TYR A 92 -5.04 2.89 26.17
C TYR A 92 -5.03 2.65 24.66
N LEU A 93 -5.79 1.68 24.15
CA LEU A 93 -5.96 1.49 22.72
C LEU A 93 -6.80 2.63 22.10
N ILE A 94 -7.89 3.03 22.75
CA ILE A 94 -8.66 4.22 22.37
C ILE A 94 -7.77 5.46 22.41
N PHE A 95 -6.92 5.61 23.43
CA PHE A 95 -5.95 6.71 23.51
C PHE A 95 -4.99 6.70 22.31
N LEU A 96 -4.41 5.54 21.96
CA LEU A 96 -3.51 5.39 20.81
C LEU A 96 -4.16 5.90 19.53
N CYS A 97 -5.38 5.44 19.23
CA CYS A 97 -6.12 5.83 18.04
C CYS A 97 -6.53 7.31 18.06
N SER A 98 -6.84 7.85 19.24
CA SER A 98 -7.24 9.25 19.43
C SER A 98 -6.11 10.24 19.16
N ILE A 99 -4.84 9.80 19.16
CA ILE A 99 -3.71 10.64 18.73
C ILE A 99 -3.92 11.13 17.28
N SER A 100 -4.51 10.31 16.41
CA SER A 100 -4.82 10.70 15.01
C SER A 100 -6.06 11.59 14.88
N VAL A 101 -6.85 11.70 15.95
CA VAL A 101 -7.99 12.65 16.06
C VAL A 101 -7.48 14.01 16.52
N PHE A 102 -6.70 14.04 17.61
CA PHE A 102 -6.28 15.28 18.29
C PHE A 102 -4.85 15.74 17.92
N GLY A 103 -4.15 14.99 17.07
CA GLY A 103 -2.82 15.27 16.54
C GLY A 103 -1.65 14.97 17.48
N SER A 104 -1.86 14.80 18.78
CA SER A 104 -0.77 14.46 19.71
C SER A 104 -1.24 13.74 20.97
N ALA A 105 -0.32 13.01 21.62
CA ALA A 105 -0.57 12.40 22.93
C ALA A 105 -0.85 13.45 24.02
N ARG A 106 -0.29 14.66 23.91
CA ARG A 106 -0.57 15.76 24.87
C ARG A 106 -2.00 16.25 24.72
N ALA A 107 -2.43 16.53 23.49
CA ALA A 107 -3.81 16.96 23.22
C ALA A 107 -4.80 15.86 23.60
N THR A 108 -4.51 14.59 23.27
CA THR A 108 -5.35 13.45 23.66
C THR A 108 -5.49 13.34 25.17
N ALA A 109 -4.39 13.43 25.94
CA ALA A 109 -4.46 13.42 27.39
C ALA A 109 -5.32 14.57 27.94
N ALA A 110 -5.19 15.78 27.39
CA ALA A 110 -5.99 16.93 27.81
C ALA A 110 -7.49 16.69 27.59
N HIS A 111 -7.89 16.18 26.41
CA HIS A 111 -9.29 15.82 26.15
C HIS A 111 -9.76 14.69 27.08
N PHE A 112 -8.92 13.71 27.39
CA PHE A 112 -9.32 12.61 28.30
C PHE A 112 -9.40 13.05 29.76
N GLN A 113 -8.79 14.18 30.14
CA GLN A 113 -8.99 14.82 31.44
C GLN A 113 -10.24 15.71 31.47
N ASP A 114 -10.78 16.09 30.32
CA ASP A 114 -11.99 16.90 30.22
C ASP A 114 -13.24 16.04 30.44
N GLU A 115 -14.19 16.56 31.23
CA GLU A 115 -15.34 15.81 31.68
C GLU A 115 -16.27 15.41 30.53
N ASP A 116 -16.48 16.28 29.55
CA ASP A 116 -17.44 16.04 28.45
C ASP A 116 -16.91 15.00 27.47
N TRP A 117 -15.62 15.04 27.17
CA TRP A 117 -14.96 14.01 26.36
C TRP A 117 -14.89 12.67 27.10
N TRP A 118 -14.58 12.70 28.40
CA TRP A 118 -14.51 11.48 29.21
C TRP A 118 -15.89 10.82 29.40
N LYS A 119 -16.96 11.61 29.55
CA LYS A 119 -18.35 11.11 29.56
C LYS A 119 -18.67 10.31 28.31
N ARG A 120 -18.23 10.75 27.13
CA ARG A 120 -18.44 10.02 25.86
C ARG A 120 -17.71 8.67 25.86
N ILE A 121 -16.47 8.62 26.35
CA ILE A 121 -15.71 7.36 26.49
C ILE A 121 -16.42 6.42 27.47
N ARG A 122 -16.82 6.91 28.65
CA ARG A 122 -17.55 6.09 29.63
C ARG A 122 -18.86 5.55 29.06
N SER A 123 -19.59 6.36 28.29
CA SER A 123 -20.80 5.93 27.60
C SER A 123 -20.51 4.81 26.58
N ALA A 124 -19.46 4.95 25.77
CA ALA A 124 -19.09 3.90 24.83
C ALA A 124 -18.63 2.60 25.53
N ILE A 125 -17.86 2.73 26.62
CA ILE A 125 -17.46 1.59 27.46
C ILE A 125 -18.69 0.90 28.03
N ARG A 126 -19.68 1.65 28.52
CA ARG A 126 -20.95 1.10 29.00
C ARG A 126 -21.67 0.31 27.90
N THR A 127 -21.76 0.87 26.70
CA THR A 127 -22.39 0.20 25.56
C THR A 127 -21.72 -1.12 25.19
N HIS A 128 -20.38 -1.18 25.22
CA HIS A 128 -19.63 -2.32 24.70
C HIS A 128 -19.19 -3.34 25.76
N LEU A 129 -19.01 -2.92 27.01
CA LEU A 129 -18.49 -3.75 28.10
C LEU A 129 -19.43 -3.80 29.32
N GLY A 130 -20.55 -3.07 29.31
CA GLY A 130 -21.55 -3.05 30.38
C GLY A 130 -21.31 -1.99 31.46
N ASP A 131 -22.31 -1.83 32.33
CA ASP A 131 -22.33 -0.81 33.39
C ASP A 131 -21.18 -0.97 34.38
N GLU A 132 -20.91 -2.19 34.84
CA GLU A 132 -19.85 -2.49 35.80
C GLU A 132 -18.47 -2.01 35.31
N ALA A 133 -18.15 -2.29 34.04
CA ALA A 133 -16.90 -1.87 33.43
C ALA A 133 -16.78 -0.34 33.31
N ALA A 134 -17.89 0.34 33.01
CA ALA A 134 -17.93 1.80 32.88
C ALA A 134 -17.84 2.51 34.25
N ASP A 135 -18.53 1.97 35.26
CA ASP A 135 -18.57 2.54 36.60
C ASP A 135 -17.28 2.29 37.38
N ALA A 136 -16.54 1.22 37.05
CA ALA A 136 -15.18 0.97 37.55
C ALA A 136 -14.12 1.95 37.01
N LEU A 137 -14.44 2.75 35.98
CA LEU A 137 -13.51 3.74 35.44
C LEU A 137 -13.30 4.90 36.41
N ARG A 138 -12.07 5.41 36.44
CA ARG A 138 -11.73 6.63 37.19
C ARG A 138 -12.56 7.84 36.70
N PRO A 139 -12.73 8.88 37.54
CA PRO A 139 -13.46 10.09 37.17
C PRO A 139 -12.90 10.82 35.94
N THR A 140 -11.60 10.66 35.67
CA THR A 140 -10.92 11.19 34.48
C THR A 140 -10.09 10.09 33.81
N GLY A 141 -9.74 10.28 32.55
CA GLY A 141 -8.94 9.33 31.77
C GLY A 141 -7.45 9.32 32.11
N PRO A 142 -6.61 8.66 31.28
CA PRO A 142 -5.18 8.60 31.49
C PRO A 142 -4.50 9.96 31.27
N THR A 143 -3.57 10.31 32.15
CA THR A 143 -2.63 11.41 31.90
C THR A 143 -1.60 11.02 30.83
N ARG A 144 -0.84 12.01 30.33
CA ARG A 144 0.30 11.74 29.43
C ARG A 144 1.35 10.81 30.06
N SER A 145 1.55 10.89 31.38
CA SER A 145 2.49 10.01 32.08
C SER A 145 1.99 8.56 32.06
N ASN A 146 0.71 8.36 32.38
CA ASN A 146 0.05 7.05 32.31
C ASN A 146 0.17 6.45 30.91
N TRP A 147 -0.10 7.26 29.88
CA TRP A 147 0.07 6.87 28.47
C TRP A 147 1.51 6.45 28.16
N ASN A 148 2.50 7.29 28.44
CA ASN A 148 3.90 7.00 28.11
C ASN A 148 4.39 5.72 28.79
N HIS A 149 3.99 5.52 30.05
CA HIS A 149 4.29 4.30 30.80
C HIS A 149 3.69 3.08 30.11
N TYR A 150 2.38 3.11 29.85
CA TYR A 150 1.66 1.98 29.26
C TYR A 150 2.13 1.66 27.84
N PHE A 151 2.32 2.69 27.01
CA PHE A 151 2.81 2.56 25.65
C PHE A 151 4.17 1.86 25.60
N ARG A 152 5.12 2.27 26.45
CA ARG A 152 6.47 1.70 26.48
C ARG A 152 6.49 0.27 27.02
N ARG A 153 5.71 -0.02 28.06
CA ARG A 153 5.76 -1.29 28.82
C ARG A 153 4.83 -2.37 28.27
N HIS A 154 3.75 -1.99 27.58
CA HIS A 154 2.70 -2.93 27.16
C HIS A 154 2.42 -2.87 25.65
N LEU A 155 2.10 -1.69 25.10
CA LEU A 155 1.74 -1.60 23.67
C LEU A 155 2.93 -1.87 22.74
N LYS A 156 4.09 -1.22 22.97
CA LYS A 156 5.27 -1.40 22.11
C LYS A 156 5.78 -2.86 22.08
N PRO A 157 5.83 -3.59 23.21
CA PRO A 157 6.09 -5.03 23.17
C PRO A 157 5.01 -5.84 22.45
N ALA A 158 3.73 -5.48 22.59
CA ALA A 158 2.61 -6.20 21.98
C ALA A 158 2.31 -5.79 20.51
N HIS A 159 3.17 -4.99 19.87
CA HIS A 159 2.89 -4.41 18.55
C HIS A 159 2.56 -5.44 17.46
N ASP A 160 3.26 -6.58 17.40
CA ASP A 160 2.97 -7.65 16.44
C ASP A 160 1.57 -8.21 16.65
N LYS A 161 1.21 -8.49 17.92
CA LYS A 161 -0.12 -8.99 18.28
C LYS A 161 -1.22 -8.00 17.89
N ILE A 162 -1.01 -6.70 18.16
CA ILE A 162 -1.95 -5.63 17.78
C ILE A 162 -2.07 -5.54 16.27
N ARG A 163 -0.95 -5.58 15.53
CA ARG A 163 -0.94 -5.56 14.06
C ARG A 163 -1.77 -6.72 13.52
N ASP A 164 -1.51 -7.93 14.00
CA ASP A 164 -2.10 -9.15 13.47
C ASP A 164 -3.61 -9.21 13.76
N ILE A 165 -4.04 -8.97 15.01
CA ILE A 165 -5.48 -8.93 15.33
C ILE A 165 -6.22 -7.81 14.61
N SER A 166 -5.58 -6.64 14.46
CA SER A 166 -6.19 -5.53 13.71
C SER A 166 -6.39 -5.91 12.25
N SER A 167 -5.40 -6.56 11.63
CA SER A 167 -5.51 -7.00 10.24
C SER A 167 -6.64 -8.00 10.04
N ASP A 168 -6.78 -8.97 10.95
CA ASP A 168 -7.87 -9.95 10.90
C ASP A 168 -9.24 -9.28 10.99
N LEU A 169 -9.44 -8.39 11.96
CA LEU A 169 -10.69 -7.66 12.14
C LEU A 169 -11.00 -6.71 10.97
N TRP A 170 -10.00 -6.06 10.38
CA TRP A 170 -10.22 -5.18 9.24
C TRP A 170 -10.55 -5.93 7.95
N VAL A 171 -9.98 -7.12 7.76
CA VAL A 171 -10.38 -8.01 6.65
C VAL A 171 -11.83 -8.46 6.84
N GLU A 172 -12.24 -8.84 8.05
CA GLU A 172 -13.64 -9.15 8.37
C GLU A 172 -14.57 -7.97 8.08
N GLN A 173 -14.19 -6.78 8.53
CA GLN A 173 -14.96 -5.57 8.28
C GLN A 173 -15.13 -5.33 6.78
N ALA A 174 -14.05 -5.44 5.99
CA ALA A 174 -14.13 -5.25 4.54
C ALA A 174 -15.06 -6.27 3.86
N LEU A 175 -14.99 -7.55 4.27
CA LEU A 175 -15.89 -8.60 3.78
C LEU A 175 -17.35 -8.30 4.16
N ALA A 176 -17.60 -7.84 5.38
CA ALA A 176 -18.94 -7.44 5.84
C ALA A 176 -19.51 -6.25 5.05
N HIS A 177 -18.66 -5.38 4.50
CA HIS A 177 -19.06 -4.31 3.57
C HIS A 177 -19.20 -4.78 2.11
N GLY A 178 -19.10 -6.09 1.84
CA GLY A 178 -19.18 -6.65 0.49
C GLY A 178 -17.92 -6.46 -0.36
N MET A 179 -16.80 -6.04 0.23
CA MET A 179 -15.53 -5.90 -0.48
C MET A 179 -14.77 -7.22 -0.47
N LEU A 180 -14.08 -7.53 -1.57
CA LEU A 180 -13.26 -8.75 -1.72
C LEU A 180 -14.04 -10.07 -1.55
N CYS A 181 -15.38 -10.02 -1.60
CA CYS A 181 -16.24 -11.19 -1.56
C CYS A 181 -16.33 -11.87 -2.93
N GLU A 182 -16.47 -13.19 -2.93
CA GLU A 182 -16.84 -13.89 -4.15
C GLU A 182 -18.26 -13.49 -4.55
N THR A 183 -18.44 -13.25 -5.84
CA THR A 183 -19.75 -12.94 -6.41
C THR A 183 -20.11 -14.01 -7.43
N SER A 184 -21.39 -14.39 -7.47
CA SER A 184 -21.93 -15.30 -8.49
C SER A 184 -21.95 -14.66 -9.89
N LYS A 185 -21.82 -13.33 -9.96
CA LYS A 185 -21.72 -12.58 -11.23
C LYS A 185 -20.33 -12.75 -11.82
N ARG A 186 -20.26 -13.11 -13.10
CA ARG A 186 -19.00 -13.14 -13.85
C ARG A 186 -18.41 -11.72 -13.91
N THR A 187 -17.38 -11.44 -13.12
CA THR A 187 -16.66 -10.15 -13.17
C THR A 187 -15.43 -10.23 -14.08
N SER A 188 -15.06 -9.08 -14.66
CA SER A 188 -13.91 -9.00 -15.55
C SER A 188 -12.60 -9.05 -14.76
N ARG A 189 -11.66 -9.91 -15.16
CA ARG A 189 -10.29 -9.91 -14.63
C ARG A 189 -9.43 -8.77 -15.21
N VAL A 190 -9.76 -8.32 -16.42
CA VAL A 190 -9.06 -7.20 -17.08
C VAL A 190 -9.51 -5.86 -16.50
N ARG A 191 -10.80 -5.74 -16.18
CA ARG A 191 -11.39 -4.54 -15.56
C ARG A 191 -12.12 -4.91 -14.26
N PRO A 192 -11.39 -5.33 -13.21
CA PRO A 192 -12.01 -5.71 -11.94
C PRO A 192 -12.67 -4.50 -11.27
N GLU A 193 -13.76 -4.73 -10.55
CA GLU A 193 -14.39 -3.66 -9.76
C GLU A 193 -13.44 -3.17 -8.66
N ARG A 194 -13.55 -1.90 -8.25
CA ARG A 194 -12.62 -1.30 -7.26
C ARG A 194 -12.58 -2.08 -5.94
N GLN A 195 -13.72 -2.62 -5.52
CA GLN A 195 -13.87 -3.44 -4.32
C GLN A 195 -13.29 -4.86 -4.45
N GLN A 196 -12.81 -5.25 -5.64
CA GLN A 196 -12.11 -6.52 -5.90
C GLN A 196 -10.59 -6.32 -6.05
N VAL A 197 -10.10 -5.09 -5.87
CA VAL A 197 -8.68 -4.74 -6.03
C VAL A 197 -8.08 -4.30 -4.70
N LEU A 198 -7.05 -5.04 -4.28
CA LEU A 198 -6.15 -4.60 -3.22
C LEU A 198 -5.19 -3.57 -3.79
N HIS A 199 -5.11 -2.40 -3.16
CA HIS A 199 -4.09 -1.41 -3.48
C HIS A 199 -3.10 -1.33 -2.34
N GLY A 200 -1.82 -1.45 -2.66
CA GLY A 200 -0.72 -1.29 -1.71
C GLY A 200 0.25 -0.20 -2.13
N ASP A 201 0.90 0.39 -1.14
CA ASP A 201 2.04 1.28 -1.34
C ASP A 201 2.88 1.33 -0.05
N ALA A 202 4.12 1.81 -0.14
CA ALA A 202 4.96 2.05 1.02
C ALA A 202 5.31 3.54 1.14
N THR A 203 5.29 4.07 2.36
CA THR A 203 5.63 5.45 2.68
C THR A 203 6.76 5.53 3.70
N VAL A 204 7.50 6.64 3.70
CA VAL A 204 8.55 6.95 4.66
C VAL A 204 8.04 8.02 5.61
N ALA A 205 7.65 7.62 6.81
CA ALA A 205 7.14 8.55 7.79
C ALA A 205 8.28 9.21 8.57
N ARG A 206 8.23 10.54 8.66
CA ARG A 206 9.25 11.30 9.38
C ARG A 206 9.14 11.07 10.89
N PRO A 207 10.26 10.84 11.60
CA PRO A 207 10.24 10.64 13.03
C PRO A 207 10.05 11.99 13.76
N PRO A 208 9.86 11.99 15.10
CA PRO A 208 9.69 13.22 15.87
C PRO A 208 10.85 14.21 15.70
N SER A 209 12.05 13.69 15.46
CA SER A 209 13.28 14.46 15.25
C SER A 209 13.73 14.39 13.79
N GLY A 210 14.33 15.47 13.29
CA GLY A 210 15.00 15.48 11.98
C GLY A 210 16.49 15.13 12.03
N HIS A 211 17.04 14.95 13.24
CA HIS A 211 18.46 14.71 13.43
C HIS A 211 18.80 13.23 13.22
N SER A 212 19.87 12.97 12.46
CA SER A 212 20.45 11.64 12.24
C SER A 212 21.66 11.35 13.13
N GLY A 213 22.12 12.34 13.91
CA GLY A 213 23.22 12.21 14.87
C GLY A 213 22.83 12.80 16.22
N HIS A 214 23.35 12.21 17.30
CA HIS A 214 23.07 12.64 18.68
C HIS A 214 23.72 13.98 19.02
N GLU A 215 24.77 14.36 18.30
CA GLU A 215 25.52 15.57 18.56
C GLU A 215 25.66 16.42 17.31
N THR A 216 25.64 17.72 17.49
CA THR A 216 26.06 18.68 16.45
C THR A 216 26.92 19.74 17.10
N VAL A 217 28.09 19.99 16.50
CA VAL A 217 29.03 21.03 16.96
C VAL A 217 28.77 22.31 16.19
N ASP A 218 28.47 23.41 16.87
CA ASP A 218 28.46 24.73 16.27
C ASP A 218 29.90 25.10 15.89
N LYS A 219 30.19 25.17 14.59
CA LYS A 219 31.54 25.41 14.07
C LYS A 219 32.11 26.79 14.43
N ARG A 220 31.27 27.74 14.83
CA ARG A 220 31.68 29.11 15.17
C ARG A 220 31.93 29.27 16.66
N THR A 221 31.13 28.62 17.51
CA THR A 221 31.22 28.77 18.98
C THR A 221 31.86 27.57 19.68
N GLY A 222 31.99 26.43 19.00
CA GLY A 222 32.43 25.16 19.59
C GLY A 222 31.36 24.48 20.46
N GLU A 223 30.16 25.06 20.57
CA GLU A 223 29.07 24.53 21.40
C GLU A 223 28.58 23.17 20.87
N ILE A 224 28.58 22.14 21.72
CA ILE A 224 28.03 20.81 21.40
C ILE A 224 26.55 20.78 21.80
N ARG A 225 25.67 20.56 20.83
CA ARG A 225 24.24 20.38 21.06
C ARG A 225 23.85 18.92 20.98
N GLN A 226 23.12 18.48 21.99
CA GLN A 226 22.58 17.12 22.09
C GLN A 226 21.18 17.05 21.46
N HIS A 227 20.95 16.02 20.66
CA HIS A 227 19.73 15.79 19.91
C HIS A 227 19.21 14.38 20.17
N ARG A 228 17.88 14.24 20.22
CA ARG A 228 17.26 12.90 20.22
C ARG A 228 17.20 12.39 18.79
N VAL A 229 17.72 11.20 18.55
CA VAL A 229 17.67 10.50 17.27
C VAL A 229 16.65 9.36 17.33
N ASP A 230 16.00 9.08 16.21
CA ASP A 230 15.27 7.83 16.03
C ASP A 230 16.24 6.80 15.44
N GLU A 231 16.65 5.84 16.25
CA GLU A 231 17.64 4.81 15.88
C GLU A 231 17.17 3.91 14.75
N ASP A 232 15.86 3.75 14.55
CA ASP A 232 15.33 2.88 13.50
C ASP A 232 15.16 3.63 12.16
N ALA A 233 15.21 4.97 12.19
CA ALA A 233 15.06 5.78 10.99
C ALA A 233 16.31 5.71 10.10
N GLY A 234 16.10 5.87 8.79
CA GLY A 234 17.17 5.86 7.80
C GLY A 234 16.83 6.71 6.60
N ILE A 235 17.83 6.99 5.75
CA ILE A 235 17.63 7.73 4.51
C ILE A 235 17.06 6.80 3.44
N CYS A 236 15.87 7.14 2.95
CA CYS A 236 15.23 6.55 1.78
C CYS A 236 15.39 7.46 0.57
N ILE A 237 15.48 6.85 -0.62
CA ILE A 237 15.34 7.57 -1.88
C ILE A 237 13.92 7.34 -2.40
N GLU A 238 13.13 8.41 -2.42
CA GLU A 238 11.79 8.44 -3.01
C GLU A 238 11.85 8.82 -4.50
N GLY A 239 10.71 8.66 -5.19
CA GLY A 239 10.54 9.00 -6.60
C GLY A 239 11.17 10.35 -6.98
N GLY A 240 11.97 10.35 -8.06
CA GLY A 240 12.71 11.54 -8.50
C GLY A 240 14.04 11.78 -7.79
N GLY A 241 14.52 10.85 -6.96
CA GLY A 241 15.84 10.92 -6.31
C GLY A 241 15.87 11.73 -5.02
N LYS A 242 14.70 12.07 -4.47
CA LYS A 242 14.57 12.84 -3.23
C LYS A 242 14.93 11.97 -2.04
N GLN A 243 15.84 12.44 -1.20
CA GLN A 243 16.19 11.78 0.05
C GLN A 243 15.20 12.18 1.15
N VAL A 244 14.62 11.19 1.83
CA VAL A 244 13.73 11.37 2.98
C VAL A 244 14.23 10.52 4.13
N TYR A 245 14.40 11.16 5.29
CA TYR A 245 14.81 10.49 6.52
C TYR A 245 13.58 10.06 7.33
N GLY A 246 13.46 8.77 7.63
CA GLY A 246 12.40 8.26 8.48
C GLY A 246 12.27 6.74 8.50
N ASN A 247 11.12 6.27 9.00
CA ASN A 247 10.76 4.86 9.09
C ASN A 247 9.85 4.48 7.92
N LYS A 248 10.11 3.34 7.27
CA LYS A 248 9.32 2.90 6.11
C LYS A 248 8.17 1.98 6.54
N PHE A 249 6.97 2.25 6.05
CA PHE A 249 5.77 1.48 6.33
C PHE A 249 5.06 1.06 5.05
N LEU A 250 4.69 -0.21 4.99
CA LEU A 250 3.84 -0.79 3.97
C LEU A 250 2.39 -0.75 4.43
N SER A 251 1.48 -0.41 3.52
CA SER A 251 0.05 -0.55 3.76
C SER A 251 -0.66 -1.18 2.57
N THR A 252 -1.71 -1.95 2.85
CA THR A 252 -2.68 -2.41 1.84
C THR A 252 -4.08 -2.01 2.26
N ALA A 253 -4.92 -1.65 1.28
CA ALA A 253 -6.29 -1.24 1.50
C ALA A 253 -7.21 -1.68 0.35
N VAL A 254 -8.51 -1.56 0.59
CA VAL A 254 -9.59 -1.78 -0.39
C VAL A 254 -10.65 -0.69 -0.23
N ARG A 255 -11.46 -0.47 -1.28
CA ARG A 255 -12.48 0.58 -1.29
C ARG A 255 -13.67 0.22 -2.17
N LEU A 256 -14.88 0.58 -1.74
CA LEU A 256 -16.08 0.57 -2.60
C LEU A 256 -15.96 1.62 -3.73
N ALA A 257 -16.44 1.25 -4.92
CA ALA A 257 -16.49 2.18 -6.04
C ALA A 257 -17.50 3.31 -5.77
N ALA A 258 -17.13 4.55 -6.11
CA ALA A 258 -17.97 5.74 -5.98
C ALA A 258 -18.56 6.03 -4.57
N THR A 259 -18.12 5.33 -3.52
CA THR A 259 -18.57 5.59 -2.16
C THR A 259 -17.54 6.43 -1.40
N PRO A 260 -17.92 7.60 -0.85
CA PRO A 260 -17.10 8.36 0.08
C PRO A 260 -16.80 7.59 1.36
N HIS A 261 -15.64 7.86 1.97
CA HIS A 261 -15.28 7.27 3.28
C HIS A 261 -15.34 5.74 3.36
N SER A 262 -15.33 5.02 2.23
CA SER A 262 -15.47 3.56 2.18
C SER A 262 -14.15 2.80 2.17
N ARG A 263 -13.03 3.47 2.43
CA ARG A 263 -11.71 2.84 2.35
C ARG A 263 -11.39 2.10 3.64
N VAL A 264 -11.12 0.81 3.54
CA VAL A 264 -10.65 -0.01 4.65
C VAL A 264 -9.16 -0.30 4.47
N ILE A 265 -8.35 0.11 5.43
CA ILE A 265 -6.94 -0.30 5.53
C ILE A 265 -6.92 -1.71 6.14
N LEU A 266 -6.33 -2.67 5.42
CA LEU A 266 -6.43 -4.09 5.75
C LEU A 266 -5.22 -4.62 6.52
N ALA A 267 -4.03 -4.09 6.22
CA ALA A 267 -2.79 -4.53 6.84
C ALA A 267 -1.74 -3.43 6.78
N LEU A 268 -0.85 -3.45 7.77
CA LEU A 268 0.26 -2.52 7.93
C LEU A 268 1.50 -3.29 8.37
N GLU A 269 2.67 -2.93 7.85
CA GLU A 269 3.94 -3.51 8.28
C GLU A 269 5.04 -2.44 8.29
N SER A 270 6.00 -2.56 9.21
CA SER A 270 7.23 -1.77 9.17
C SER A 270 8.28 -2.50 8.37
N ILE A 271 8.79 -1.87 7.31
CA ILE A 271 9.84 -2.45 6.48
C ILE A 271 11.20 -1.97 6.98
N ARG A 272 12.09 -2.92 7.22
CA ARG A 272 13.52 -2.66 7.41
C ARG A 272 14.13 -2.16 6.11
N HIS A 273 14.35 -0.86 6.00
CA HIS A 273 14.76 -0.21 4.74
C HIS A 273 16.18 0.35 4.74
N LYS A 274 16.93 0.18 5.84
CA LYS A 274 18.32 0.61 5.92
C LYS A 274 19.18 -0.06 4.84
N SER A 275 20.34 0.52 4.56
CA SER A 275 21.24 -0.07 3.56
C SER A 275 21.65 -1.48 3.99
N VAL A 276 21.97 -2.38 3.04
CA VAL A 276 22.42 -3.75 3.38
C VAL A 276 23.65 -3.74 4.30
N LYS A 277 24.48 -2.68 4.19
CA LYS A 277 25.64 -2.49 5.05
C LYS A 277 25.25 -2.21 6.51
N GLU A 278 24.15 -1.50 6.73
CA GLU A 278 23.64 -1.12 8.05
C GLU A 278 22.67 -2.17 8.63
N ASP A 279 21.94 -2.88 7.78
CA ASP A 279 21.01 -3.95 8.15
C ASP A 279 21.14 -5.10 7.13
N PRO A 280 22.04 -6.08 7.42
CA PRO A 280 22.22 -7.26 6.57
C PRO A 280 20.94 -8.10 6.44
N ASP A 281 20.10 -8.07 7.48
CA ASP A 281 18.84 -8.82 7.57
C ASP A 281 17.65 -8.02 7.03
N ARG A 282 17.90 -6.96 6.24
CA ARG A 282 16.82 -6.14 5.67
C ARG A 282 15.88 -7.00 4.81
N GLU A 283 14.58 -6.82 5.01
CA GLU A 283 13.57 -7.43 4.16
C GLU A 283 13.30 -6.53 2.95
N SER A 284 13.21 -7.12 1.76
CA SER A 284 12.78 -6.35 0.59
C SER A 284 11.28 -6.07 0.67
N GLU A 285 10.88 -4.83 0.42
CA GLU A 285 9.48 -4.39 0.35
C GLU A 285 8.57 -5.32 -0.45
N GLY A 286 9.06 -5.85 -1.58
CA GLY A 286 8.28 -6.78 -2.40
C GLY A 286 8.02 -8.13 -1.73
N VAL A 287 8.92 -8.62 -0.88
CA VAL A 287 8.72 -9.86 -0.10
C VAL A 287 7.68 -9.62 0.99
N ALA A 288 7.79 -8.51 1.72
CA ALA A 288 6.83 -8.11 2.74
C ALA A 288 5.40 -7.96 2.15
N LEU A 289 5.26 -7.33 0.97
CA LEU A 289 3.98 -7.24 0.28
C LEU A 289 3.43 -8.62 -0.11
N VAL A 290 4.25 -9.51 -0.68
CA VAL A 290 3.79 -10.85 -1.06
C VAL A 290 3.26 -11.61 0.15
N ALA A 291 3.98 -11.57 1.27
CA ALA A 291 3.56 -12.22 2.51
C ALA A 291 2.25 -11.63 3.05
N MET A 292 2.14 -10.29 3.05
CA MET A 292 0.94 -9.57 3.50
C MET A 292 -0.28 -9.91 2.64
N VAL A 293 -0.16 -9.85 1.31
CA VAL A 293 -1.25 -10.19 0.38
C VAL A 293 -1.68 -11.64 0.54
N LYS A 294 -0.73 -12.59 0.59
CA LYS A 294 -1.07 -14.01 0.78
C LYS A 294 -1.82 -14.27 2.09
N ARG A 295 -1.52 -13.53 3.16
CA ARG A 295 -2.27 -13.61 4.42
C ARG A 295 -3.72 -13.16 4.23
N ILE A 296 -3.95 -12.05 3.54
CA ILE A 296 -5.30 -11.53 3.24
C ILE A 296 -6.09 -12.53 2.37
N LEU A 297 -5.45 -13.14 1.37
CA LEU A 297 -6.10 -14.11 0.46
C LEU A 297 -6.60 -15.39 1.15
N LYS A 298 -6.12 -15.71 2.36
CA LYS A 298 -6.67 -16.83 3.15
C LYS A 298 -8.14 -16.65 3.51
N ARG A 299 -8.65 -15.42 3.44
CA ARG A 299 -10.02 -15.04 3.82
C ARG A 299 -10.77 -14.32 2.70
N ALA A 300 -10.05 -13.59 1.85
CA ALA A 300 -10.60 -12.69 0.85
C ALA A 300 -10.54 -13.26 -0.58
N HIS A 301 -11.22 -14.39 -0.81
CA HIS A 301 -11.17 -15.14 -2.07
C HIS A 301 -11.76 -14.41 -3.29
N GLY A 302 -12.60 -13.38 -3.07
CA GLY A 302 -13.11 -12.52 -4.13
C GLY A 302 -12.10 -11.51 -4.69
N THR A 303 -10.89 -11.43 -4.12
CA THR A 303 -9.82 -10.57 -4.63
C THR A 303 -9.43 -10.99 -6.05
N LYS A 304 -9.43 -10.05 -7.00
CA LYS A 304 -9.08 -10.31 -8.41
C LYS A 304 -7.76 -9.68 -8.82
N ALA A 305 -7.37 -8.58 -8.21
CA ALA A 305 -6.15 -7.88 -8.57
C ALA A 305 -5.45 -7.26 -7.36
N VAL A 306 -4.15 -7.05 -7.53
CA VAL A 306 -3.31 -6.24 -6.65
C VAL A 306 -2.66 -5.15 -7.47
N THR A 307 -2.81 -3.90 -7.04
CA THR A 307 -2.07 -2.76 -7.58
C THR A 307 -0.98 -2.34 -6.61
N TYR A 308 0.22 -2.11 -7.14
CA TYR A 308 1.35 -1.64 -6.35
C TYR A 308 2.23 -0.72 -7.20
N ASP A 309 3.06 0.10 -6.55
CA ASP A 309 4.03 0.93 -7.27
C ASP A 309 5.10 0.08 -7.96
N ALA A 310 6.00 0.73 -8.71
CA ALA A 310 7.05 0.08 -9.47
C ALA A 310 7.97 -0.82 -8.62
N ALA A 311 7.98 -0.75 -7.29
CA ALA A 311 8.92 -1.54 -6.46
C ALA A 311 8.87 -3.07 -6.72
N LEU A 312 7.78 -3.64 -7.25
CA LEU A 312 7.72 -5.06 -7.57
C LEU A 312 8.52 -5.43 -8.83
N ARG A 313 9.21 -6.57 -8.74
CA ARG A 313 9.95 -7.23 -9.83
C ARG A 313 9.23 -8.52 -10.22
N GLY A 314 9.62 -9.15 -11.31
CA GLY A 314 9.06 -10.42 -11.78
C GLY A 314 8.98 -11.47 -10.67
N LYS A 315 10.06 -11.61 -9.88
CA LYS A 315 10.11 -12.52 -8.71
C LYS A 315 9.06 -12.25 -7.61
N HIS A 316 8.56 -11.01 -7.49
CA HIS A 316 7.49 -10.67 -6.54
C HIS A 316 6.10 -10.82 -7.18
N ARG A 317 6.00 -10.59 -8.50
CA ARG A 317 4.75 -10.76 -9.26
C ARG A 317 4.37 -12.22 -9.40
N ALA A 318 5.32 -13.08 -9.78
CA ALA A 318 5.11 -14.51 -10.01
C ALA A 318 4.33 -15.23 -8.88
N PRO A 319 4.71 -15.13 -7.60
CA PRO A 319 4.00 -15.80 -6.52
C PRO A 319 2.59 -15.26 -6.26
N LEU A 320 2.26 -14.04 -6.68
CA LEU A 320 0.90 -13.48 -6.57
C LEU A 320 0.04 -13.86 -7.77
N ILE A 321 0.63 -13.90 -8.97
CA ILE A 321 -0.04 -14.41 -10.17
C ILE A 321 -0.42 -15.88 -10.00
N ALA A 322 0.44 -16.66 -9.34
CA ALA A 322 0.18 -18.06 -9.02
C ALA A 322 -1.05 -18.26 -8.11
N GLU A 323 -1.40 -17.27 -7.28
CA GLU A 323 -2.62 -17.24 -6.44
C GLU A 323 -3.87 -16.80 -7.23
N GLY A 324 -3.76 -16.62 -8.55
CA GLY A 324 -4.89 -16.24 -9.41
C GLY A 324 -5.18 -14.75 -9.49
N LEU A 325 -4.24 -13.91 -9.04
CA LEU A 325 -4.36 -12.46 -9.09
C LEU A 325 -3.85 -11.87 -10.41
N VAL A 326 -4.50 -10.80 -10.86
CA VAL A 326 -3.92 -9.84 -11.78
C VAL A 326 -3.02 -8.90 -11.01
N VAL A 327 -1.71 -8.94 -11.26
CA VAL A 327 -0.74 -8.10 -10.55
C VAL A 327 -0.35 -6.92 -11.42
N PHE A 328 -0.80 -5.74 -11.04
CA PHE A 328 -0.52 -4.51 -11.75
C PHE A 328 0.54 -3.68 -11.04
N THR A 329 1.64 -3.43 -11.73
CA THR A 329 2.60 -2.37 -11.40
C THR A 329 2.99 -1.60 -12.66
N PRO A 330 3.39 -0.33 -12.55
CA PRO A 330 4.08 0.36 -13.64
C PRO A 330 5.27 -0.47 -14.15
N GLN A 331 5.60 -0.29 -15.42
CA GLN A 331 6.79 -0.89 -16.00
C GLN A 331 8.03 -0.12 -15.57
N HIS A 332 9.12 -0.84 -15.37
CA HIS A 332 10.42 -0.25 -15.06
C HIS A 332 11.02 0.40 -16.28
N ASP A 333 11.61 1.58 -16.08
CA ASP A 333 12.38 2.27 -17.11
C ASP A 333 13.59 1.41 -17.52
N GLY A 334 13.98 1.53 -18.79
CA GLY A 334 15.19 0.89 -19.33
C GLY A 334 15.06 -0.59 -19.67
N LEU A 335 13.86 -1.18 -19.63
CA LEU A 335 13.64 -2.53 -20.17
C LEU A 335 13.71 -2.51 -21.70
N THR A 336 14.64 -3.26 -22.27
CA THR A 336 14.76 -3.41 -23.72
C THR A 336 13.86 -4.54 -24.23
N PRO A 337 13.44 -4.48 -25.51
CA PRO A 337 12.72 -5.58 -26.14
C PRO A 337 13.48 -6.90 -26.03
N GLN A 338 12.76 -7.98 -25.70
CA GLN A 338 13.33 -9.32 -25.52
C GLN A 338 12.69 -10.31 -26.50
N SER A 339 13.49 -11.21 -27.07
CA SER A 339 12.96 -12.27 -27.92
C SER A 339 12.11 -13.22 -27.08
N LEU A 340 10.91 -13.55 -27.58
CA LEU A 340 9.98 -14.43 -26.89
C LEU A 340 9.97 -15.82 -27.53
N LEU A 341 9.58 -15.89 -28.81
CA LEU A 341 9.55 -17.11 -29.60
C LEU A 341 9.50 -16.80 -31.09
N ARG A 342 9.83 -17.78 -31.92
CA ARG A 342 9.61 -17.74 -33.37
C ARG A 342 8.49 -18.70 -33.74
N HIS A 343 7.39 -18.18 -34.28
CA HIS A 343 6.28 -19.00 -34.77
C HIS A 343 6.53 -19.36 -36.24
N LYS A 344 6.39 -20.65 -36.59
CA LYS A 344 6.49 -21.15 -37.95
C LYS A 344 5.28 -22.01 -38.26
N ASP A 345 4.64 -21.75 -39.40
CA ASP A 345 3.46 -22.46 -39.88
C ASP A 345 3.42 -22.42 -41.41
N GLY A 346 3.87 -23.52 -42.03
CA GLY A 346 4.09 -23.59 -43.47
C GLY A 346 5.09 -22.50 -43.94
N PRO A 347 4.70 -21.63 -44.90
CA PRO A 347 5.57 -20.55 -45.38
C PRO A 347 5.63 -19.35 -44.40
N CYS A 348 4.78 -19.31 -43.38
CA CYS A 348 4.70 -18.18 -42.46
C CYS A 348 5.77 -18.30 -41.37
N SER A 349 6.54 -17.24 -41.13
CA SER A 349 7.52 -17.16 -40.05
C SER A 349 7.44 -15.81 -39.36
N HIS A 350 7.13 -15.81 -38.06
CA HIS A 350 6.90 -14.60 -37.27
C HIS A 350 7.85 -14.56 -36.07
N ASP A 351 8.62 -13.49 -35.96
CA ASP A 351 9.52 -13.23 -34.84
C ASP A 351 8.78 -12.47 -33.74
N LEU A 352 8.41 -13.16 -32.66
CA LEU A 352 7.69 -12.57 -31.55
C LEU A 352 8.65 -12.11 -30.46
N TYR A 353 8.43 -10.88 -30.01
CA TYR A 353 9.19 -10.20 -28.97
C TYR A 353 8.25 -9.69 -27.88
N VAL A 354 8.81 -9.36 -26.72
CA VAL A 354 8.12 -8.59 -25.69
C VAL A 354 8.71 -7.19 -25.61
N ALA A 355 7.88 -6.18 -25.84
CA ALA A 355 8.24 -4.76 -25.71
C ALA A 355 7.08 -4.01 -25.02
N GLU A 356 7.39 -3.04 -24.17
CA GLU A 356 6.38 -2.23 -23.43
C GLU A 356 5.30 -3.07 -22.71
N GLY A 357 5.67 -4.25 -22.21
CA GLY A 357 4.75 -5.13 -21.50
C GLY A 357 3.83 -5.96 -22.37
N ARG A 358 4.00 -5.94 -23.70
CA ARG A 358 3.14 -6.60 -24.70
C ARG A 358 3.91 -7.54 -25.60
N VAL A 359 3.21 -8.52 -26.18
CA VAL A 359 3.73 -9.31 -27.29
C VAL A 359 3.68 -8.46 -28.56
N CYS A 360 4.80 -8.41 -29.27
CA CYS A 360 4.97 -7.66 -30.51
C CYS A 360 5.54 -8.57 -31.60
N GLU A 361 5.20 -8.31 -32.85
CA GLU A 361 5.94 -8.82 -33.99
C GLU A 361 7.11 -7.87 -34.30
N ARG A 362 8.30 -8.44 -34.48
CA ARG A 362 9.50 -7.68 -34.87
C ARG A 362 9.61 -7.61 -36.39
N ARG A 363 9.88 -6.42 -36.91
CA ARG A 363 10.22 -6.17 -38.32
C ARG A 363 11.44 -5.27 -38.42
N PHE A 364 12.29 -5.52 -39.41
CA PHE A 364 13.39 -4.61 -39.75
C PHE A 364 12.86 -3.56 -40.74
N ILE A 365 13.20 -2.30 -40.50
CA ILE A 365 12.94 -1.19 -41.42
C ILE A 365 14.28 -0.80 -42.07
N ASP A 366 14.22 -0.33 -43.31
CA ASP A 366 15.38 0.19 -44.05
C ASP A 366 16.12 1.24 -43.20
N GLY A 367 17.42 1.03 -42.96
CA GLY A 367 18.25 1.91 -42.12
C GLY A 367 18.67 1.36 -40.75
N ASN A 368 18.57 0.03 -40.54
CA ASN A 368 19.01 -0.65 -39.31
C ASN A 368 18.09 -0.43 -38.09
N GLU A 369 16.92 0.17 -38.30
CA GLU A 369 15.92 0.37 -37.25
C GLU A 369 15.02 -0.86 -37.09
N THR A 370 14.65 -1.16 -35.85
CA THR A 370 13.75 -2.27 -35.54
C THR A 370 12.39 -1.71 -35.12
N LEU A 371 11.33 -2.17 -35.80
CA LEU A 371 9.94 -1.92 -35.45
C LEU A 371 9.40 -3.08 -34.63
N TYR A 372 8.78 -2.76 -33.50
CA TYR A 372 7.99 -3.69 -32.71
C TYR A 372 6.51 -3.31 -32.81
N THR A 373 5.74 -4.09 -33.57
CA THR A 373 4.30 -3.87 -33.75
C THR A 373 3.53 -4.68 -32.70
N PRO A 374 2.82 -4.05 -31.75
CA PRO A 374 2.05 -4.76 -30.74
C PRO A 374 0.95 -5.59 -31.38
N LEU A 375 0.82 -6.85 -30.94
CA LEU A 375 -0.22 -7.75 -31.43
C LEU A 375 -1.52 -7.58 -30.62
N PRO A 376 -2.69 -7.67 -31.28
CA PRO A 376 -3.98 -7.63 -30.59
C PRO A 376 -4.15 -8.85 -29.69
N VAL A 377 -4.65 -8.61 -28.47
CA VAL A 377 -5.02 -9.66 -27.52
C VAL A 377 -6.54 -9.80 -27.49
N GLU A 378 -7.04 -10.92 -27.99
CA GLU A 378 -8.47 -11.23 -28.00
C GLU A 378 -8.99 -11.43 -26.56
N GLU A 379 -8.18 -12.07 -25.71
CA GLU A 379 -8.58 -12.41 -24.35
C GLU A 379 -7.38 -12.58 -23.40
N LEU A 380 -7.52 -12.08 -22.17
CA LEU A 380 -6.69 -12.50 -21.03
C LEU A 380 -7.37 -13.72 -20.37
N GLU A 381 -6.98 -14.90 -20.83
CA GLU A 381 -7.54 -16.15 -20.33
C GLU A 381 -6.88 -16.55 -19.01
N CYS A 382 -7.69 -17.05 -18.09
CA CYS A 382 -7.28 -17.55 -16.78
C CYS A 382 -7.67 -19.03 -16.69
N ARG A 383 -6.73 -19.89 -16.30
CA ARG A 383 -6.97 -21.32 -16.10
C ARG A 383 -6.42 -21.79 -14.78
N ASP A 384 -7.15 -22.67 -14.11
CA ASP A 384 -6.65 -23.34 -12.93
C ASP A 384 -5.67 -24.44 -13.34
N GLY A 385 -4.50 -24.42 -12.72
CA GLY A 385 -3.52 -25.50 -12.78
C GLY A 385 -3.52 -26.28 -11.48
N LYS A 386 -2.78 -27.40 -11.46
CA LYS A 386 -2.72 -28.31 -10.29
C LYS A 386 -2.28 -27.60 -9.00
N ASN A 387 -1.30 -26.71 -9.09
CA ASN A 387 -0.68 -26.02 -7.95
C ASN A 387 -0.59 -24.49 -8.12
N SER A 388 -1.14 -23.94 -9.21
CA SER A 388 -1.05 -22.52 -9.53
C SER A 388 -2.09 -22.13 -10.57
N THR A 389 -2.51 -20.87 -10.57
CA THR A 389 -3.27 -20.30 -11.68
C THR A 389 -2.35 -19.94 -12.84
N ARG A 390 -2.81 -20.17 -14.05
CA ARG A 390 -2.10 -19.87 -15.31
C ARG A 390 -2.84 -18.79 -16.07
N PHE A 391 -2.10 -17.87 -16.66
CA PHE A 391 -2.68 -16.79 -17.45
C PHE A 391 -2.12 -16.83 -18.87
N TYR A 392 -2.99 -16.53 -19.83
CA TYR A 392 -2.62 -16.50 -21.23
C TYR A 392 -3.14 -15.26 -21.93
N HIS A 393 -2.34 -14.70 -22.82
CA HIS A 393 -2.84 -13.84 -23.89
C HIS A 393 -3.18 -14.72 -25.09
N ARG A 394 -4.45 -14.71 -25.48
CA ARG A 394 -4.87 -15.23 -26.79
C ARG A 394 -4.65 -14.12 -27.82
N ILE A 395 -3.60 -14.26 -28.62
CA ILE A 395 -3.16 -13.23 -29.56
C ILE A 395 -3.48 -13.62 -30.99
N THR A 396 -3.65 -12.61 -31.83
CA THR A 396 -3.88 -12.78 -33.26
C THR A 396 -2.77 -12.11 -34.05
N ILE A 397 -2.14 -12.87 -34.96
CA ILE A 397 -1.14 -12.36 -35.90
C ILE A 397 -1.82 -12.10 -37.23
N PRO A 398 -1.98 -10.84 -37.65
CA PRO A 398 -2.51 -10.49 -38.97
C PRO A 398 -1.42 -10.72 -40.02
N CYS A 399 -1.25 -11.97 -40.46
CA CYS A 399 -0.32 -12.35 -41.51
C CYS A 399 -1.01 -12.29 -42.89
N PRO A 400 -0.33 -11.82 -43.95
CA PRO A 400 -0.90 -11.73 -45.30
C PRO A 400 -1.37 -13.07 -45.87
N THR A 401 -0.75 -14.18 -45.49
CA THR A 401 -1.10 -15.51 -46.00
C THR A 401 -2.33 -16.09 -45.30
N LYS A 402 -2.38 -15.99 -43.97
CA LYS A 402 -3.53 -16.42 -43.15
C LYS A 402 -3.44 -15.81 -41.76
N THR A 403 -4.57 -15.65 -41.08
CA THR A 403 -4.57 -15.22 -39.68
C THR A 403 -4.10 -16.36 -38.77
N HIS A 404 -3.11 -16.12 -37.90
CA HIS A 404 -2.67 -17.09 -36.90
C HIS A 404 -3.18 -16.69 -35.52
N GLN A 405 -3.68 -17.67 -34.76
CA GLN A 405 -4.04 -17.51 -33.36
C GLN A 405 -3.06 -18.26 -32.47
N LEU A 406 -2.48 -17.59 -31.49
CA LEU A 406 -1.55 -18.18 -30.55
C LEU A 406 -1.99 -17.94 -29.11
N ARG A 407 -1.64 -18.88 -28.24
CA ARG A 407 -1.86 -18.76 -26.81
C ARG A 407 -0.50 -18.59 -26.11
N ILE A 408 -0.23 -17.39 -25.60
CA ILE A 408 1.04 -17.04 -24.97
C ILE A 408 0.88 -17.00 -23.44
N ARG A 409 1.67 -17.78 -22.71
CA ARG A 409 1.73 -17.70 -21.23
C ARG A 409 2.23 -16.33 -20.78
N VAL A 410 1.57 -15.75 -19.78
CA VAL A 410 1.97 -14.49 -19.13
C VAL A 410 2.33 -14.64 -17.65
N ASP A 411 2.18 -15.83 -17.09
CA ASP A 411 2.74 -16.25 -15.81
C ASP A 411 4.06 -17.02 -16.01
N GLU A 412 4.90 -17.06 -14.97
CA GLU A 412 6.21 -17.73 -15.01
C GLU A 412 6.09 -19.22 -15.33
N THR A 413 6.95 -19.71 -16.23
CA THR A 413 7.01 -21.12 -16.64
C THR A 413 8.27 -21.82 -16.13
N ASP A 414 8.30 -23.16 -16.19
CA ASP A 414 9.49 -23.92 -15.79
C ASP A 414 10.71 -23.61 -16.67
N GLU A 415 10.50 -23.30 -17.95
CA GLU A 415 11.56 -22.85 -18.87
C GLU A 415 12.14 -21.49 -18.47
N ASP A 416 11.29 -20.56 -18.01
CA ASP A 416 11.73 -19.24 -17.55
C ASP A 416 12.66 -19.34 -16.30
N ARG A 417 12.44 -20.37 -15.48
CA ARG A 417 13.25 -20.65 -14.27
C ARG A 417 14.61 -21.26 -14.58
N GLN A 418 14.80 -21.82 -15.76
CA GLN A 418 16.09 -22.39 -16.15
C GLN A 418 17.14 -21.28 -16.25
N VAL A 419 18.27 -21.52 -15.59
CA VAL A 419 19.43 -20.63 -15.64
C VAL A 419 20.35 -21.13 -16.74
N ASP A 420 20.67 -20.25 -17.69
CA ASP A 420 21.64 -20.55 -18.74
C ASP A 420 23.01 -20.86 -18.08
N PRO A 421 23.59 -22.06 -18.32
CA PRO A 421 24.84 -22.45 -17.67
C PRO A 421 26.02 -21.54 -17.99
N LYS A 422 26.03 -20.89 -19.15
CA LYS A 422 27.10 -19.99 -19.63
C LYS A 422 26.92 -18.58 -19.08
N THR A 423 25.71 -18.02 -19.17
CA THR A 423 25.47 -16.62 -18.77
C THR A 423 25.11 -16.46 -17.29
N LYS A 424 24.78 -17.57 -16.60
CA LYS A 424 24.26 -17.62 -15.23
C LYS A 424 23.01 -16.75 -15.01
N LYS A 425 22.27 -16.44 -16.08
CA LYS A 425 21.03 -15.66 -16.04
C LYS A 425 19.83 -16.55 -16.38
N GLN A 426 18.66 -16.17 -15.87
CA GLN A 426 17.40 -16.76 -16.30
C GLN A 426 17.24 -16.58 -17.80
N ARG A 427 16.70 -17.61 -18.46
CA ARG A 427 16.51 -17.60 -19.92
C ARG A 427 15.57 -16.48 -20.36
N PHE A 428 14.48 -16.27 -19.63
CA PHE A 428 13.56 -15.16 -19.86
C PHE A 428 12.79 -14.82 -18.58
N ASN A 429 12.91 -13.59 -18.09
CA ASN A 429 12.12 -13.15 -16.94
C ASN A 429 10.73 -12.68 -17.40
N ARG A 430 9.87 -13.64 -17.75
CA ARG A 430 8.55 -13.38 -18.33
C ARG A 430 7.70 -12.45 -17.49
N THR A 431 7.61 -12.73 -16.20
CA THR A 431 6.82 -11.91 -15.28
C THR A 431 7.47 -10.57 -15.04
N GLU A 432 8.70 -10.28 -15.51
CA GLU A 432 9.28 -8.94 -15.52
C GLU A 432 8.86 -8.14 -16.76
N HIS A 433 9.03 -8.76 -17.93
CA HIS A 433 8.90 -8.14 -19.25
C HIS A 433 7.48 -8.14 -19.81
N LEU A 434 6.69 -9.19 -19.58
CA LEU A 434 5.33 -9.36 -20.11
C LEU A 434 4.29 -9.10 -19.01
N ARG A 435 3.23 -8.36 -19.33
CA ARG A 435 2.22 -7.92 -18.35
C ARG A 435 0.89 -8.61 -18.61
N GLN A 436 0.21 -9.09 -17.56
CA GLN A 436 -1.18 -9.58 -17.67
C GLN A 436 -2.09 -8.49 -18.26
N VAL A 437 -1.97 -7.25 -17.75
CA VAL A 437 -2.62 -6.05 -18.26
C VAL A 437 -1.54 -5.00 -18.55
N PRO A 438 -1.28 -4.66 -19.83
CA PRO A 438 -0.22 -3.71 -20.18
C PRO A 438 -0.50 -2.26 -19.70
N PRO A 439 0.48 -1.56 -19.09
CA PRO A 439 0.25 -0.23 -18.48
C PRO A 439 -0.24 0.87 -19.43
N SER A 440 0.10 0.78 -20.72
CA SER A 440 -0.25 1.77 -21.75
C SER A 440 -1.69 1.66 -22.27
N THR A 441 -2.44 0.63 -21.86
CA THR A 441 -3.83 0.38 -22.27
C THR A 441 -4.85 1.11 -21.39
N PRO A 442 -6.11 1.32 -21.84
CA PRO A 442 -7.18 1.82 -20.97
C PRO A 442 -7.34 1.03 -19.67
N ALA A 443 -7.36 -0.31 -19.74
CA ALA A 443 -7.43 -1.17 -18.54
C ALA A 443 -6.22 -0.96 -17.61
N GLY A 444 -5.01 -0.84 -18.17
CA GLY A 444 -3.81 -0.55 -17.39
C GLY A 444 -3.83 0.82 -16.72
N ARG A 445 -4.26 1.86 -17.45
CA ARG A 445 -4.44 3.22 -16.90
C ARG A 445 -5.45 3.25 -15.76
N ARG A 446 -6.54 2.48 -15.88
CA ARG A 446 -7.55 2.33 -14.82
C ARG A 446 -6.97 1.71 -13.55
N LEU A 447 -6.27 0.58 -13.68
CA LEU A 447 -5.60 -0.07 -12.53
C LEU A 447 -4.54 0.85 -11.91
N LYS A 448 -3.80 1.60 -12.73
CA LYS A 448 -2.88 2.64 -12.25
C LYS A 448 -3.61 3.74 -11.47
N GLY A 449 -4.80 4.14 -11.92
CA GLY A 449 -5.62 5.16 -11.26
C GLY A 449 -5.99 4.81 -9.82
N PHE A 450 -6.13 3.51 -9.49
CA PHE A 450 -6.41 3.08 -8.12
C PHE A 450 -5.28 3.39 -7.14
N ARG A 451 -4.05 3.64 -7.62
CA ARG A 451 -2.91 4.07 -6.80
C ARG A 451 -3.17 5.39 -6.06
N GLN A 452 -4.02 6.27 -6.61
CA GLN A 452 -4.39 7.53 -5.96
C GLN A 452 -4.98 7.31 -4.55
N ASP A 453 -5.56 6.13 -4.30
CA ASP A 453 -6.03 5.80 -2.96
C ASP A 453 -4.88 5.75 -1.96
N SER A 454 -3.84 4.97 -2.22
CA SER A 454 -2.67 4.85 -1.33
C SER A 454 -1.97 6.20 -1.10
N GLU A 455 -1.74 6.98 -2.17
CA GLU A 455 -1.13 8.32 -2.07
C GLU A 455 -1.93 9.24 -1.13
N SER A 456 -3.26 9.19 -1.22
CA SER A 456 -4.13 9.99 -0.37
C SER A 456 -4.15 9.50 1.10
N ILE A 457 -4.00 8.18 1.34
CA ILE A 457 -3.86 7.63 2.71
C ILE A 457 -2.60 8.19 3.36
N HIS A 458 -1.47 8.07 2.67
CA HIS A 458 -0.17 8.48 3.21
C HIS A 458 -0.10 9.99 3.44
N SER A 459 -0.59 10.77 2.48
CA SER A 459 -0.69 12.22 2.62
C SER A 459 -1.53 12.64 3.83
N ARG A 460 -2.66 11.96 4.07
CA ARG A 460 -3.52 12.21 5.24
C ARG A 460 -2.90 11.72 6.54
N PHE A 461 -2.15 10.63 6.52
CA PHE A 461 -1.40 10.14 7.67
C PHE A 461 -0.34 11.15 8.12
N ASP A 462 0.45 11.68 7.19
CA ASP A 462 1.44 12.72 7.49
C ASP A 462 0.77 13.97 8.06
N GLN A 463 -0.30 14.45 7.42
CA GLN A 463 -1.04 15.64 7.85
C GLN A 463 -1.77 15.46 9.20
N ALA A 464 -1.93 14.24 9.69
CA ALA A 464 -2.60 13.99 10.97
C ALA A 464 -1.78 14.47 12.17
N TYR A 465 -0.47 14.71 12.00
CA TYR A 465 0.44 15.05 13.09
C TYR A 465 1.13 16.41 12.87
N PRO A 466 1.45 17.14 13.96
CA PRO A 466 2.21 18.37 13.89
C PRO A 466 3.51 18.20 13.09
N HIS A 467 3.78 19.15 12.20
CA HIS A 467 4.96 19.18 11.34
C HIS A 467 5.14 17.95 10.42
N GLU A 468 4.07 17.19 10.17
CA GLU A 468 4.12 15.96 9.36
C GLU A 468 5.12 14.94 9.94
N ARG A 469 5.12 14.80 11.27
CA ARG A 469 6.05 13.92 12.01
C ARG A 469 5.29 12.99 12.93
N VAL A 470 5.58 11.69 12.82
CA VAL A 470 4.97 10.67 13.67
C VAL A 470 5.47 10.86 15.11
N PRO A 471 4.58 11.02 16.11
CA PRO A 471 4.95 11.36 17.49
C PRO A 471 5.46 10.16 18.32
N ALA A 472 6.25 9.26 17.71
CA ALA A 472 6.84 8.11 18.39
C ALA A 472 8.24 7.79 17.84
N TYR A 473 9.15 7.41 18.73
CA TYR A 473 10.50 6.94 18.37
C TYR A 473 10.55 5.42 18.19
N GLY A 474 11.29 5.00 17.18
CA GLY A 474 11.50 3.61 16.79
C GLY A 474 10.38 3.07 15.91
N ALA A 475 10.73 2.17 15.00
CA ALA A 475 9.85 1.58 14.00
C ALA A 475 8.58 0.98 14.61
N ARG A 476 8.71 0.21 15.70
CA ARG A 476 7.56 -0.39 16.41
C ARG A 476 6.62 0.65 17.00
N GLY A 477 7.18 1.73 17.56
CA GLY A 477 6.37 2.80 18.15
C GLY A 477 5.64 3.60 17.09
N ALA A 478 6.32 3.93 15.99
CA ALA A 478 5.74 4.61 14.85
C ALA A 478 4.69 3.75 14.12
N LEU A 479 4.90 2.43 14.01
CA LEU A 479 3.90 1.48 13.48
C LEU A 479 2.62 1.50 14.31
N LEU A 480 2.71 1.53 15.64
CA LEU A 480 1.53 1.64 16.51
C LEU A 480 0.75 2.93 16.27
N ILE A 481 1.42 4.06 16.04
CA ILE A 481 0.74 5.30 15.67
C ILE A 481 0.02 5.15 14.32
N TYR A 482 0.62 4.43 13.36
CA TYR A 482 -0.04 4.15 12.08
C TYR A 482 -1.23 3.19 12.23
N LEU A 483 -1.11 2.15 13.07
CA LEU A 483 -2.24 1.29 13.44
C LEU A 483 -3.37 2.12 14.08
N GLY A 484 -3.04 3.07 14.95
CA GLY A 484 -4.01 4.01 15.54
C GLY A 484 -4.74 4.84 14.48
N TYR A 485 -4.01 5.36 13.49
CA TYR A 485 -4.59 6.07 12.35
C TYR A 485 -5.48 5.15 11.49
N ALA A 486 -5.06 3.91 11.24
CA ALA A 486 -5.85 2.95 10.47
C ALA A 486 -7.17 2.60 11.18
N TRP A 487 -7.12 2.34 12.49
CA TRP A 487 -8.31 2.15 13.32
C TRP A 487 -9.30 3.31 13.20
N LEU A 488 -8.81 4.56 13.25
CA LEU A 488 -9.68 5.72 13.08
C LEU A 488 -10.36 5.73 11.70
N ASN A 489 -9.62 5.50 10.61
CA ASN A 489 -10.19 5.50 9.27
C ASN A 489 -11.19 4.36 9.09
N ASN A 490 -10.86 3.15 9.55
CA ASN A 490 -11.73 1.99 9.44
C ASN A 490 -13.01 2.16 10.28
N SER A 491 -12.92 2.83 11.44
CA SER A 491 -14.09 3.16 12.27
C SER A 491 -15.02 4.16 11.57
N ILE A 492 -14.48 5.16 10.88
CA ILE A 492 -15.26 6.07 10.03
C ILE A 492 -15.97 5.29 8.92
N THR A 493 -15.24 4.38 8.24
CA THR A 493 -15.82 3.54 7.19
C THR A 493 -16.94 2.66 7.72
N ARG A 494 -16.74 2.02 8.87
CA ARG A 494 -17.74 1.18 9.53
C ARG A 494 -19.02 1.96 9.81
N ALA A 495 -18.89 3.12 10.44
CA ALA A 495 -20.03 3.93 10.84
C ALA A 495 -20.82 4.51 9.65
N LEU A 496 -20.16 4.82 8.54
CA LEU A 496 -20.80 5.47 7.38
C LEU A 496 -21.27 4.51 6.29
N ASN A 497 -20.77 3.28 6.27
CA ASN A 497 -21.02 2.33 5.19
C ASN A 497 -21.47 0.96 5.68
N ALA A 498 -21.83 0.82 6.96
CA ALA A 498 -22.42 -0.41 7.45
C ALA A 498 -23.61 -0.74 6.54
N LEU A 499 -23.53 -1.86 5.82
CA LEU A 499 -24.71 -2.46 5.22
C LEU A 499 -25.58 -2.82 6.42
N HIS A 500 -26.74 -2.16 6.57
CA HIS A 500 -27.69 -2.58 7.57
C HIS A 500 -27.93 -4.07 7.35
N SER A 501 -27.50 -4.87 8.33
CA SER A 501 -27.69 -6.31 8.35
C SER A 501 -29.16 -6.62 8.52
#